data_AF-A0A0T2KVS3-F1
#
_entry.id   AF-A0A0T2KVS3-F1
#
_cell.length_a   1.000
_cell.length_b   1.000
_cell.length_c   1.000
_cell.angle_alpha   90.00
_cell.angle_beta   90.00
_cell.angle_gamma   90.00
#
_symmetry.space_group_name_H-M   'P 1'
#
loop_
_entity.id
_entity.type
_entity.pdbx_description
1 polymer ?
#
loop_
_entity_poly.entity_id
_entity_poly.type
_entity_poly.pdbx_seq_one_letter_code
_entity_poly.pdbx_strand_id
1 'polypeptide(L)'
;MARSPRRSSLDAPLGRSGLLGRNPQGSSDSFGRFSEAFARAMGTSGFLIGMTIFVTVWLLWNSLMPVELQFDPKATNFTLLTLILSLQASYAAPLILLAQNRQDDRDRVQIEQDRQRAERNLADTEYLAREIVALRMAVADFQGEIMTKDVLRAELRSMLEKLDDRGEREGR
;
A
#
# COMPACT_ATOMS: atom_id res chain seq x y z
N MET A 1 27.22 11.77 52.72
CA MET A 1 26.76 11.73 51.32
C MET A 1 27.24 10.43 50.68
N ALA A 2 26.37 9.43 50.57
CA ALA A 2 26.68 8.13 49.98
C ALA A 2 26.38 8.16 48.47
N ARG A 3 27.33 7.75 47.63
CA ARG A 3 27.17 7.63 46.18
C ARG A 3 26.79 6.18 45.84
N SER A 4 25.53 5.94 45.47
CA SER A 4 25.09 4.65 44.93
C SER A 4 25.66 4.41 43.54
N PRO A 5 26.21 3.22 43.22
CA PRO A 5 26.58 2.87 41.86
C PRO A 5 25.33 2.41 41.09
N ARG A 6 25.15 2.95 39.88
CA ARG A 6 24.10 2.52 38.94
C ARG A 6 24.37 1.08 38.51
N ARG A 7 23.41 0.17 38.73
CA ARG A 7 23.39 -1.17 38.14
C ARG A 7 23.00 -1.05 36.67
N SER A 8 23.89 -1.47 35.78
CA SER A 8 23.59 -1.66 34.35
C SER A 8 22.75 -2.92 34.19
N SER A 9 21.52 -2.77 33.70
CA SER A 9 20.61 -3.86 33.36
C SER A 9 21.16 -4.69 32.20
N LEU A 10 21.43 -5.97 32.47
CA LEU A 10 21.92 -6.98 31.53
C LEU A 10 20.74 -7.75 30.91
N ASP A 11 19.89 -7.05 30.18
CA ASP A 11 18.83 -7.70 29.38
C ASP A 11 18.74 -7.03 28.02
N ALA A 12 19.67 -7.40 27.15
CA ALA A 12 19.54 -7.22 25.72
C ALA A 12 19.86 -8.58 25.08
N PRO A 13 18.89 -9.25 24.42
CA PRO A 13 19.18 -10.51 23.76
C PRO A 13 20.25 -10.27 22.70
N LEU A 14 21.33 -11.07 22.73
CA LEU A 14 22.37 -11.06 21.71
C LEU A 14 21.75 -11.50 20.38
N GLY A 15 21.19 -10.54 19.65
CA GLY A 15 20.89 -10.66 18.24
C GLY A 15 22.19 -10.85 17.50
N ARG A 16 22.38 -12.05 16.98
CA ARG A 16 23.44 -12.45 16.06
C ARG A 16 23.48 -11.46 14.88
N SER A 17 24.29 -10.42 15.03
CA SER A 17 24.52 -9.39 14.01
C SER A 17 25.22 -10.06 12.84
N GLY A 18 24.43 -10.50 11.86
CA GLY A 18 24.92 -11.01 10.59
C GLY A 18 25.81 -9.98 9.93
N LEU A 19 27.08 -10.33 9.77
CA LEU A 19 28.11 -9.55 9.07
C LEU A 19 27.91 -9.56 7.54
N LEU A 20 26.67 -9.43 7.06
CA LEU A 20 26.33 -9.33 5.65
C LEU A 20 25.20 -8.31 5.46
N GLY A 21 25.58 -7.04 5.44
CA GLY A 21 24.65 -5.94 5.19
C GLY A 21 25.34 -4.72 4.59
N ARG A 22 26.44 -4.91 3.86
CA ARG A 22 27.02 -3.83 3.05
C ARG A 22 26.30 -3.83 1.72
N ASN A 23 25.10 -3.24 1.70
CA ASN A 23 24.43 -2.91 0.44
C ASN A 23 25.17 -1.68 -0.12
N PRO A 24 25.92 -1.79 -1.23
CA PRO A 24 26.61 -0.64 -1.77
C PRO A 24 25.58 0.26 -2.47
N GLN A 25 24.97 1.17 -1.72
CA GLN A 25 24.29 2.35 -2.28
C GLN A 25 25.37 3.31 -2.80
N GLY A 26 25.99 2.94 -3.92
CA GLY A 26 26.93 3.77 -4.64
C GLY A 26 26.52 3.79 -6.11
N SER A 27 26.12 4.96 -6.60
CA SER A 27 25.90 5.31 -8.03
C SER A 27 24.64 4.80 -8.76
N SER A 28 23.67 4.14 -8.10
CA SER A 28 22.44 3.66 -8.77
C SER A 28 21.40 4.75 -9.09
N ASP A 29 21.60 5.99 -8.62
CA ASP A 29 20.58 7.04 -8.72
C ASP A 29 20.50 7.62 -10.15
N SER A 30 21.64 7.83 -10.82
CA SER A 30 21.66 8.33 -12.21
C SER A 30 21.12 7.30 -13.21
N PHE A 31 21.53 6.04 -13.06
CA PHE A 31 21.06 4.95 -13.93
C PHE A 31 19.59 4.62 -13.67
N GLY A 32 19.16 4.66 -12.40
CA GLY A 32 17.77 4.46 -12.01
C GLY A 32 16.82 5.51 -12.59
N ARG A 33 17.22 6.80 -12.54
CA ARG A 33 16.46 7.90 -13.13
C ARG A 33 16.40 7.81 -14.66
N PHE A 34 17.49 7.38 -15.31
CA PHE A 34 17.52 7.14 -16.75
C PHE A 34 16.57 6.00 -17.16
N SER A 35 16.61 4.87 -16.46
CA SER A 35 15.71 3.73 -16.70
C SER A 35 14.23 4.11 -16.51
N GLU A 36 13.91 4.92 -15.48
CA GLU A 36 12.53 5.37 -15.26
C GLU A 36 12.05 6.33 -16.36
N ALA A 37 12.89 7.27 -16.79
CA ALA A 37 12.58 8.16 -17.90
C ALA A 37 12.41 7.38 -19.22
N PHE A 38 13.27 6.39 -19.47
CA PHE A 38 13.20 5.53 -20.65
C PHE A 38 11.95 4.64 -20.66
N ALA A 39 11.57 4.06 -19.51
CA ALA A 39 10.33 3.31 -19.36
C ALA A 39 9.09 4.18 -19.64
N ARG A 40 9.09 5.42 -19.14
CA ARG A 40 8.00 6.39 -19.39
C ARG A 40 7.95 6.82 -20.86
N ALA A 41 9.10 6.98 -21.50
CA ALA A 41 9.21 7.30 -22.91
C ALA A 41 8.68 6.15 -23.80
N MET A 42 9.07 4.90 -23.53
CA MET A 42 8.59 3.73 -24.27
C MET A 42 7.09 3.45 -24.09
N GLY A 43 6.52 3.76 -22.92
CA GLY A 43 5.10 3.58 -22.64
C GLY A 43 4.16 4.62 -23.30
N THR A 44 4.70 5.63 -23.98
CA THR A 44 3.91 6.73 -24.57
C THR A 44 3.71 6.50 -26.07
N SER A 45 2.50 6.78 -26.58
CA SER A 45 2.17 6.67 -28.02
C SER A 45 3.07 7.51 -28.93
N GLY A 46 3.62 8.61 -28.41
CA GLY A 46 4.57 9.48 -29.13
C GLY A 46 5.87 8.79 -29.53
N PHE A 47 6.39 7.84 -28.74
CA PHE A 47 7.62 7.12 -29.09
C PHE A 47 7.41 6.23 -30.32
N LEU A 48 6.29 5.51 -30.37
CA LEU A 48 5.93 4.67 -31.52
C LEU A 48 5.78 5.50 -32.80
N ILE A 49 5.14 6.67 -32.69
CA ILE A 49 4.98 7.59 -33.83
C ILE A 49 6.33 8.11 -34.30
N GLY A 50 7.19 8.57 -33.38
CA GLY A 50 8.53 9.05 -33.72
C GLY A 50 9.40 7.98 -34.37
N MET A 51 9.39 6.76 -33.84
CA MET A 51 10.12 5.62 -34.39
C MET A 51 9.61 5.24 -35.79
N THR A 52 8.29 5.27 -36.00
CA THR A 52 7.67 5.01 -37.30
C THR A 52 8.07 6.06 -38.34
N ILE A 53 8.07 7.34 -37.96
CA ILE A 53 8.51 8.44 -38.82
C ILE A 53 9.98 8.27 -39.18
N PHE A 54 10.85 7.95 -38.20
CA PHE A 54 12.26 7.72 -38.43
C PHE A 54 12.51 6.61 -39.45
N VAL A 55 11.87 5.44 -39.27
CA VAL A 55 12.00 4.30 -40.20
C VAL A 55 11.48 4.67 -41.59
N THR A 56 10.36 5.39 -41.66
CA THR A 56 9.76 5.82 -42.93
C THR A 56 10.68 6.80 -43.67
N VAL A 57 11.21 7.82 -42.98
CA VAL A 57 12.16 8.79 -43.57
C VAL A 57 13.43 8.08 -44.04
N TRP A 58 13.96 7.13 -43.26
CA TRP A 58 15.14 6.36 -43.64
C TRP A 58 14.91 5.56 -44.92
N LEU A 59 13.77 4.86 -45.01
CA LEU A 59 13.40 4.08 -46.20
C LEU A 59 13.19 4.98 -47.41
N LEU A 60 12.49 6.10 -47.24
CA LEU A 60 12.24 7.06 -48.33
C LEU A 60 13.56 7.66 -48.84
N TRP A 61 14.44 8.10 -47.94
CA TRP A 61 15.74 8.68 -48.31
C TRP A 61 16.59 7.68 -49.10
N ASN A 62 16.78 6.47 -48.57
CA ASN A 62 17.62 5.45 -49.18
C ASN A 62 16.99 4.76 -50.41
N SER A 63 15.68 4.91 -50.63
CA SER A 63 14.99 4.38 -51.82
C SER A 63 14.91 5.38 -52.97
N LEU A 64 14.73 6.68 -52.67
CA LEU A 64 14.48 7.72 -53.67
C LEU A 64 15.75 8.45 -54.13
N MET A 65 16.83 8.46 -53.35
CA MET A 65 18.09 9.11 -53.76
C MET A 65 18.86 8.31 -54.83
N PRO A 66 19.71 8.97 -55.63
CA PRO A 66 20.68 8.30 -56.51
C PRO A 66 21.63 7.39 -55.71
N VAL A 67 22.09 6.29 -56.33
CA VAL A 67 22.92 5.24 -55.68
C VAL A 67 24.18 5.81 -54.99
N GLU A 68 24.73 6.90 -55.51
CA GLU A 68 25.93 7.58 -54.99
C GLU A 68 25.70 8.26 -53.63
N LEU A 69 24.46 8.56 -53.26
CA LEU A 69 24.07 9.23 -52.01
C LEU A 69 23.26 8.32 -51.07
N GLN A 70 23.02 7.06 -51.46
CA GLN A 70 22.35 6.08 -50.62
C GLN A 70 23.32 5.56 -49.56
N PHE A 71 23.08 5.90 -48.29
CA PHE A 71 23.86 5.39 -47.17
C PHE A 71 23.58 3.92 -46.87
N ASP A 72 22.35 3.46 -47.10
CA ASP A 72 21.89 2.09 -46.88
C ASP A 72 21.11 1.61 -48.12
N PRO A 73 21.82 1.18 -49.19
CA PRO A 73 21.20 0.91 -50.48
C PRO A 73 20.10 -0.14 -50.40
N LYS A 74 19.03 0.06 -51.18
CA LYS A 74 17.95 -0.94 -51.32
C LYS A 74 18.45 -2.29 -51.87
N ALA A 75 19.54 -2.28 -52.64
CA ALA A 75 20.15 -3.47 -53.21
C ALA A 75 20.73 -4.43 -52.14
N THR A 76 21.21 -3.87 -51.03
CA THR A 76 21.67 -4.62 -49.85
C THR A 76 20.56 -4.81 -48.80
N ASN A 77 19.30 -4.60 -49.20
CA ASN A 77 18.11 -4.82 -48.40
C ASN A 77 18.13 -4.11 -47.03
N PHE A 78 18.64 -2.87 -46.99
CA PHE A 78 18.72 -2.06 -45.77
C PHE A 78 19.48 -2.73 -44.61
N THR A 79 20.68 -3.23 -44.90
CA THR A 79 21.51 -3.96 -43.91
C THR A 79 21.84 -3.08 -42.71
N LEU A 80 22.12 -1.78 -42.89
CA LEU A 80 22.45 -0.90 -41.77
C LEU A 80 21.25 -0.67 -40.85
N LEU A 81 20.07 -0.40 -41.41
CA LEU A 81 18.84 -0.29 -40.63
C LEU A 81 18.58 -1.56 -39.82
N THR A 82 18.76 -2.72 -40.45
CA THR A 82 18.57 -4.02 -39.79
C THR A 82 19.55 -4.22 -38.64
N LEU A 83 20.82 -3.89 -38.85
CA LEU A 83 21.85 -3.95 -37.80
C LEU A 83 21.51 -3.03 -36.63
N ILE A 84 21.08 -1.79 -36.90
CA ILE A 84 20.70 -0.83 -35.86
C ILE A 84 19.49 -1.33 -35.06
N LEU A 85 18.44 -1.82 -35.73
CA LEU A 85 17.25 -2.33 -35.06
C LEU A 85 17.53 -3.58 -34.21
N SER A 86 18.38 -4.49 -34.70
CA SER A 86 18.78 -5.67 -33.92
C SER A 86 19.60 -5.30 -32.68
N LEU A 87 20.52 -4.32 -32.81
CA LEU A 87 21.27 -3.78 -31.68
C LEU A 87 20.34 -3.08 -30.66
N GLN A 88 19.37 -2.30 -31.14
CA GLN A 88 18.39 -1.62 -30.29
C GLN A 88 17.59 -2.61 -29.45
N ALA A 89 17.12 -3.70 -30.06
CA ALA A 89 16.41 -4.77 -29.35
C ALA A 89 17.31 -5.44 -28.29
N SER A 90 18.57 -5.71 -28.63
CA SER A 90 19.53 -6.36 -27.73
C SER A 90 19.85 -5.50 -26.50
N TYR A 91 20.00 -4.18 -26.65
CA TYR A 91 20.27 -3.28 -25.53
C TYR A 91 19.02 -2.87 -24.75
N ALA A 92 17.83 -2.94 -25.37
CA ALA A 92 16.57 -2.69 -24.67
C ALA A 92 16.30 -3.74 -23.58
N ALA A 93 16.56 -5.01 -23.85
CA ALA A 93 16.32 -6.11 -22.90
C ALA A 93 16.96 -5.91 -21.50
N PRO A 94 18.27 -5.65 -21.36
CA PRO A 94 18.89 -5.42 -20.05
C PRO A 94 18.40 -4.14 -19.37
N LEU A 95 18.10 -3.08 -20.14
CA LEU A 95 17.51 -1.85 -19.58
C LEU A 95 16.10 -2.08 -19.03
N ILE A 96 15.29 -2.85 -19.74
CA ILE A 96 13.94 -3.23 -19.31
C ILE A 96 14.01 -4.05 -18.03
N LEU A 97 14.92 -5.03 -17.95
CA LEU A 97 15.11 -5.84 -16.73
C LEU A 97 15.46 -4.98 -15.51
N LEU A 98 16.32 -3.96 -15.69
CA LEU A 98 16.68 -3.05 -14.60
C LEU A 98 15.51 -2.13 -14.20
N ALA A 99 14.69 -1.70 -15.16
CA ALA A 99 13.46 -0.96 -14.88
C ALA A 99 12.43 -1.83 -14.14
N GLN A 100 12.28 -3.11 -14.54
CA GLN A 100 11.39 -4.08 -13.93
C GLN A 100 11.79 -4.40 -12.48
N ASN A 101 13.06 -4.74 -12.22
CA ASN A 101 13.55 -4.99 -10.85
C ASN A 101 13.22 -3.82 -9.89
N ARG A 102 13.29 -2.58 -10.39
CA ARG A 102 12.93 -1.39 -9.60
C ARG A 102 11.44 -1.16 -9.43
N GLN A 103 10.61 -1.64 -10.37
CA GLN A 103 9.17 -1.66 -10.20
C GLN A 103 8.80 -2.72 -9.15
N ASP A 104 9.34 -3.92 -9.28
CA ASP A 104 9.12 -5.04 -8.34
C ASP A 104 9.54 -4.69 -6.91
N ASP A 105 10.67 -4.00 -6.73
CA ASP A 105 11.12 -3.51 -5.42
C ASP A 105 10.11 -2.53 -4.78
N ARG A 106 9.55 -1.62 -5.58
CA ARG A 106 8.53 -0.65 -5.12
C ARG A 106 7.23 -1.35 -4.79
N ASP A 107 6.78 -2.23 -5.66
CA ASP A 107 5.56 -3.00 -5.49
C ASP A 107 5.64 -3.88 -4.24
N ARG A 108 6.81 -4.47 -3.97
CA ARG A 108 7.05 -5.22 -2.73
C ARG A 108 6.90 -4.37 -1.48
N VAL A 109 7.47 -3.16 -1.47
CA VAL A 109 7.33 -2.24 -0.32
C VAL A 109 5.88 -1.81 -0.14
N GLN A 110 5.17 -1.54 -1.23
CA GLN A 110 3.76 -1.18 -1.19
C GLN A 110 2.90 -2.31 -0.62
N ILE A 111 3.12 -3.56 -1.07
CA ILE A 111 2.43 -4.75 -0.57
C ILE A 111 2.66 -4.94 0.94
N GLU A 112 3.90 -4.77 1.41
CA GLU A 112 4.22 -4.90 2.83
C GLU A 112 3.51 -3.82 3.67
N GLN A 113 3.47 -2.58 3.18
CA GLN A 113 2.75 -1.51 3.86
C GLN A 113 1.24 -1.75 3.88
N ASP A 114 0.66 -2.21 2.77
CA ASP A 114 -0.77 -2.52 2.68
C ASP A 114 -1.13 -3.69 3.61
N ARG A 115 -0.25 -4.69 3.72
CA ARG A 115 -0.41 -5.77 4.70
C ARG A 115 -0.42 -5.25 6.14
N GLN A 116 0.55 -4.42 6.51
CA GLN A 116 0.61 -3.84 7.87
C GLN A 116 -0.61 -2.96 8.17
N ARG A 117 -1.09 -2.21 7.18
CA ARG A 117 -2.33 -1.43 7.31
C ARG A 117 -3.55 -2.34 7.50
N ALA A 118 -3.66 -3.43 6.74
CA ALA A 118 -4.75 -4.39 6.88
C ALA A 118 -4.76 -5.05 8.26
N GLU A 119 -3.59 -5.43 8.78
CA GLU A 119 -3.46 -5.99 10.14
C GLU A 119 -3.89 -4.99 11.22
N ARG A 120 -3.49 -3.71 11.09
CA ARG A 120 -3.95 -2.64 11.99
C ARG A 120 -5.46 -2.39 11.91
N ASN A 121 -6.01 -2.33 10.70
CA ASN A 121 -7.45 -2.14 10.48
C ASN A 121 -8.27 -3.30 11.08
N LEU A 122 -7.79 -4.54 10.97
CA LEU A 122 -8.41 -5.68 11.63
C LEU A 122 -8.38 -5.54 13.15
N ALA A 123 -7.23 -5.20 13.73
CA ALA A 123 -7.11 -4.97 15.17
C ALA A 123 -8.01 -3.84 15.68
N ASP A 124 -8.09 -2.72 14.95
CA ASP A 124 -8.97 -1.60 15.28
C ASP A 124 -10.45 -2.01 15.18
N THR A 125 -10.81 -2.83 14.19
CA THR A 125 -12.18 -3.35 14.05
C THR A 125 -12.53 -4.29 15.19
N GLU A 126 -11.62 -5.19 15.58
CA GLU A 126 -11.80 -6.06 16.74
C GLU A 126 -11.93 -5.26 18.05
N TYR A 127 -11.13 -4.21 18.20
CA TYR A 127 -11.21 -3.30 19.34
C TYR A 127 -12.58 -2.62 19.40
N LEU A 128 -13.01 -2.00 18.30
CA LEU A 128 -14.33 -1.36 18.20
C LEU A 128 -15.46 -2.36 18.46
N ALA A 129 -15.35 -3.60 17.97
CA ALA A 129 -16.36 -4.63 18.25
C ALA A 129 -16.45 -4.96 19.74
N ARG A 130 -15.32 -5.07 20.45
CA ARG A 130 -15.29 -5.29 21.91
C ARG A 130 -15.87 -4.11 22.68
N GLU A 131 -15.50 -2.89 22.30
CA GLU A 131 -16.05 -1.66 22.90
C GLU A 131 -17.58 -1.56 22.68
N ILE A 132 -18.08 -1.90 21.50
CA ILE A 132 -19.53 -1.94 21.21
C ILE A 132 -20.25 -2.98 22.07
N VAL A 133 -19.66 -4.17 22.26
CA VAL A 133 -20.24 -5.21 23.13
C VAL A 133 -20.29 -4.75 24.58
N ALA A 134 -19.21 -4.15 25.08
CA ALA A 134 -19.17 -3.60 26.44
C ALA A 134 -20.21 -2.48 26.62
N LEU A 135 -20.31 -1.57 25.66
CA LEU A 135 -21.32 -0.50 25.64
C LEU A 135 -22.74 -1.08 25.63
N ARG A 136 -23.01 -2.11 24.82
CA ARG A 136 -24.32 -2.77 24.74
C ARG A 136 -24.72 -3.39 26.09
N MET A 137 -23.80 -4.06 26.77
CA MET A 137 -24.06 -4.64 28.10
C MET A 137 -24.38 -3.56 29.12
N ALA A 138 -23.60 -2.47 29.17
CA ALA A 138 -23.86 -1.35 30.07
C ALA A 138 -25.25 -0.71 29.83
N VAL A 139 -25.65 -0.56 28.56
CA VAL A 139 -26.99 -0.06 28.20
C VAL A 139 -28.10 -1.04 28.62
N ALA A 140 -27.90 -2.35 28.44
CA ALA A 140 -28.86 -3.37 28.84
C ALA A 140 -29.06 -3.42 30.37
N ASP A 141 -27.97 -3.34 31.14
CA ASP A 141 -28.01 -3.30 32.61
C ASP A 141 -28.79 -2.07 33.11
N PHE A 142 -28.53 -0.90 32.51
CA PHE A 142 -29.24 0.34 32.84
C PHE A 142 -30.75 0.23 32.55
N GLN A 143 -31.15 -0.40 31.45
CA GLN A 143 -32.57 -0.65 31.14
C GLN A 143 -33.22 -1.58 32.18
N GLY A 144 -32.51 -2.62 32.61
CA GLY A 144 -33.00 -3.55 33.65
C GLY A 144 -33.28 -2.88 34.99
N GLU A 145 -32.41 -1.95 35.42
CA GLU A 145 -32.60 -1.19 36.66
C GLU A 145 -33.85 -0.29 36.61
N ILE A 146 -34.10 0.37 35.48
CA ILE A 146 -35.28 1.24 35.30
C ILE A 146 -36.56 0.41 35.35
N MET A 147 -36.62 -0.72 34.63
CA MET A 147 -37.79 -1.62 34.66
C MET A 147 -38.08 -2.11 36.08
N THR A 148 -37.04 -2.45 36.84
CA THR A 148 -37.18 -2.91 38.23
C THR A 148 -37.74 -1.81 39.12
N LYS A 149 -37.27 -0.57 38.97
CA LYS A 149 -37.78 0.61 39.70
C LYS A 149 -39.25 0.89 39.37
N ASP A 150 -39.62 0.83 38.10
CA ASP A 150 -41.01 1.06 37.67
C ASP A 150 -41.96 -0.02 38.19
N VAL A 151 -41.53 -1.29 38.19
CA VAL A 151 -42.29 -2.40 38.79
C VAL A 151 -42.43 -2.22 40.31
N LEU A 152 -41.35 -1.91 41.03
CA LEU A 152 -41.41 -1.64 42.46
C LEU A 152 -42.37 -0.48 42.77
N ARG A 153 -42.32 0.57 41.95
CA ARG A 153 -43.19 1.73 42.09
C ARG A 153 -44.66 1.39 41.83
N ALA A 154 -44.94 0.54 40.83
CA ALA A 154 -46.28 0.06 40.55
C ALA A 154 -46.84 -0.79 41.70
N GLU A 155 -46.04 -1.71 42.25
CA GLU A 155 -46.43 -2.53 43.40
C GLU A 155 -46.67 -1.69 44.66
N LEU A 156 -45.76 -0.75 44.96
CA LEU A 156 -45.94 0.18 46.08
C LEU A 156 -47.24 0.99 45.93
N ARG A 157 -47.57 1.45 44.72
CA ARG A 157 -48.80 2.19 44.45
C ARG A 157 -50.05 1.32 44.65
N SER A 158 -50.03 0.09 44.15
CA SER A 158 -51.09 -0.92 44.34
C SER A 158 -51.33 -1.25 45.82
N MET A 159 -50.27 -1.39 46.62
CA MET A 159 -50.40 -1.63 48.06
C MET A 159 -50.99 -0.42 48.80
N LEU A 160 -50.58 0.79 48.42
CA LEU A 160 -51.07 2.03 49.02
C LEU A 160 -52.57 2.21 48.74
N GLU A 161 -53.00 1.93 47.51
CA GLU A 161 -54.40 1.99 47.10
C GLU A 161 -55.27 1.00 47.88
N LYS A 162 -54.80 -0.23 48.11
CA LYS A 162 -55.52 -1.23 48.93
C LYS A 162 -55.72 -0.82 50.39
N LEU A 163 -54.80 -0.02 50.96
CA LEU A 163 -54.92 0.47 52.33
C LEU A 163 -55.91 1.63 52.43
N ASP A 164 -55.88 2.53 51.46
CA ASP A 164 -56.82 3.67 51.35
C ASP A 164 -58.28 3.17 51.24
N ASP A 165 -58.51 2.19 50.35
CA ASP A 165 -59.81 1.52 50.14
C ASP A 165 -60.32 0.80 51.40
N ARG A 166 -59.43 0.43 52.33
CA ARG A 166 -59.76 -0.18 53.63
C ARG A 166 -60.18 0.88 54.65
N GLY A 167 -59.47 2.01 54.69
CA GLY A 167 -59.79 3.15 55.55
C GLY A 167 -61.17 3.75 55.23
N GLU A 168 -61.54 3.80 53.95
CA GLU A 168 -62.87 4.28 53.54
C GLU A 168 -64.02 3.34 53.96
N ARG A 169 -63.76 2.03 54.12
CA ARG A 169 -64.78 1.06 54.55
C ARG A 169 -65.02 1.03 56.06
N GLU A 170 -64.02 1.39 56.86
CA GLU A 170 -64.16 1.49 58.32
C GLU A 170 -64.76 2.84 58.78
N GLY A 171 -64.79 3.85 57.89
CA GLY A 171 -65.38 5.16 58.14
C GLY A 171 -66.88 5.30 57.83
N ARG A 172 -67.59 4.20 57.51
CA ARG A 172 -69.02 4.17 57.16
C ARG A 172 -69.81 3.27 58.11
#